data_AF-A0A7S0FUK5-F1
#
_entry.id   AF-A0A7S0FUK5-F1
#
_cell.length_a   1.000
_cell.length_b   1.000
_cell.length_c   1.000
_cell.angle_alpha   90.00
_cell.angle_beta   90.00
_cell.angle_gamma   90.00
#
_symmetry.space_group_name_H-M   'P 1'
#
loop_
_entity.id
_entity.type
_entity.pdbx_description
1 polymer ?
#
loop_
_entity_poly.entity_id
_entity_poly.type
_entity_poly.pdbx_seq_one_letter_code
_entity_poly.pdbx_strand_id
1 'polypeptide(L)'
;MTVEKATTVILVFGFGNFLGLVLGGVAGSLLYRKGPRIPPLFAGVMSIVGCFPMWLMINFVYEATPNSVVTIISVLAGLCSGVTGPIVKSTLTNVTLPKTRGQAFALQTTFDDVGRGLGPVFVAMLISNLGGRTAAFNIAVFGWILCGAFNLLLFFTVERDEAAVQSRFAESLHRTCTTDIVRQSSAGTPNEQEDSDPLLCAKRRRHVSESLQTKGGVI
;
A
#
# COMPACT_ATOMS: atom_id res chain seq x y z
N MET A 1 -10.79 -26.13 21.45
CA MET A 1 -11.68 -25.86 20.30
C MET A 1 -11.72 -27.10 19.47
N THR A 2 -12.88 -27.45 18.92
CA THR A 2 -12.94 -28.51 17.90
C THR A 2 -12.21 -28.03 16.63
N VAL A 3 -11.67 -28.97 15.86
CA VAL A 3 -10.92 -28.67 14.63
C VAL A 3 -11.80 -27.90 13.64
N GLU A 4 -13.08 -28.25 13.55
CA GLU A 4 -14.08 -27.60 12.69
C GLU A 4 -14.31 -26.13 13.04
N LYS A 5 -14.33 -25.78 14.34
CA LYS A 5 -14.47 -24.38 14.76
C LYS A 5 -13.25 -23.56 14.37
N ALA A 6 -12.05 -24.12 14.52
CA ALA A 6 -10.80 -23.44 14.17
C ALA A 6 -10.70 -23.18 12.65
N THR A 7 -11.06 -24.16 11.82
CA THR A 7 -11.06 -23.98 10.35
C THR A 7 -12.08 -22.94 9.91
N THR A 8 -13.28 -22.94 10.51
CA THR A 8 -14.32 -21.94 10.23
C THR A 8 -13.85 -20.52 10.58
N VAL A 9 -13.17 -20.35 11.71
CA VAL A 9 -12.60 -19.05 12.12
C VAL A 9 -11.58 -18.54 11.10
N ILE A 10 -10.68 -19.40 10.64
CA ILE A 10 -9.66 -19.04 9.64
C ILE A 10 -10.31 -18.65 8.31
N LEU A 11 -11.34 -19.37 7.87
CA LEU A 11 -12.07 -19.06 6.63
C LEU A 11 -12.77 -17.71 6.71
N VAL A 12 -13.48 -17.45 7.82
CA VAL A 12 -14.19 -16.19 8.05
C VAL A 12 -13.21 -15.02 8.15
N PHE A 13 -12.08 -15.21 8.85
CA PHE A 13 -11.00 -14.23 8.90
C PHE A 13 -10.44 -13.93 7.51
N GLY A 14 -10.17 -14.97 6.71
CA GLY A 14 -9.69 -14.82 5.34
C GLY A 14 -10.67 -14.06 4.45
N PHE A 15 -11.97 -14.32 4.59
CA PHE A 15 -13.02 -13.58 3.89
C PHE A 15 -13.08 -12.10 4.32
N GLY A 16 -12.99 -11.82 5.63
CA GLY A 16 -12.87 -10.45 6.14
C GLY A 16 -11.65 -9.72 5.57
N ASN A 17 -10.50 -10.40 5.51
CA ASN A 17 -9.27 -9.87 4.94
C ASN A 17 -9.40 -9.56 3.43
N PHE A 18 -10.07 -10.43 2.67
CA PHE A 18 -10.38 -10.16 1.27
C PHE A 18 -11.22 -8.89 1.10
N LEU A 19 -12.28 -8.73 1.90
CA LEU A 19 -13.07 -7.50 1.88
C LEU A 19 -12.24 -6.28 2.29
N GLY A 20 -11.37 -6.42 3.29
CA GLY A 20 -10.45 -5.37 3.73
C GLY A 20 -9.48 -4.93 2.63
N LEU A 21 -8.96 -5.87 1.84
CA LEU A 21 -8.10 -5.57 0.68
C LEU A 21 -8.83 -4.75 -0.39
N VAL A 22 -10.06 -5.16 -0.74
CA VAL A 22 -10.88 -4.45 -1.74
C VAL A 22 -11.25 -3.06 -1.24
N LEU A 23 -11.78 -2.96 -0.03
CA LEU A 23 -12.16 -1.69 0.58
C LEU A 23 -10.96 -0.78 0.79
N GLY A 24 -9.82 -1.32 1.20
CA GLY A 24 -8.58 -0.56 1.37
C GLY A 24 -8.04 0.01 0.06
N GLY A 25 -8.16 -0.73 -1.05
CA GLY A 25 -7.79 -0.23 -2.38
C GLY A 25 -8.69 0.91 -2.85
N VAL A 26 -10.01 0.75 -2.71
CA VAL A 26 -10.99 1.79 -3.08
C VAL A 26 -10.86 3.00 -2.15
N ALA A 27 -10.85 2.78 -0.84
CA ALA A 27 -10.72 3.85 0.17
C ALA A 27 -9.39 4.58 0.04
N GLY A 28 -8.28 3.88 -0.20
CA GLY A 28 -6.98 4.50 -0.44
C GLY A 28 -7.01 5.42 -1.66
N SER A 29 -7.62 4.96 -2.75
CA SER A 29 -7.79 5.77 -3.97
C SER A 29 -8.68 6.99 -3.73
N LEU A 30 -9.77 6.84 -2.97
CA LEU A 30 -10.69 7.92 -2.63
C LEU A 30 -10.08 8.94 -1.65
N LEU A 31 -9.28 8.49 -0.69
CA LEU A 31 -8.59 9.37 0.25
C LEU A 31 -7.45 10.13 -0.41
N TYR A 32 -6.78 9.51 -1.38
CA TYR A 32 -5.69 10.15 -2.12
C TYR A 32 -6.14 11.40 -2.88
N ARG A 33 -7.41 11.43 -3.33
CA ARG A 33 -8.12 12.61 -3.90
C ARG A 33 -8.06 13.85 -3.01
N LYS A 34 -8.20 13.63 -1.71
CA LYS A 34 -8.18 14.71 -0.71
C LYS A 34 -6.76 15.13 -0.34
N GLY A 35 -5.76 14.28 -0.59
CA GLY A 35 -4.36 14.59 -0.41
C GLY A 35 -3.46 13.37 -0.24
N PRO A 36 -2.18 13.46 -0.62
CA PRO A 36 -1.24 12.33 -0.59
C PRO A 36 -0.91 11.85 0.82
N ARG A 37 -1.12 12.68 1.84
CA ARG A 37 -0.86 12.34 3.26
C ARG A 37 -1.92 11.44 3.89
N ILE A 38 -3.14 11.46 3.38
CA ILE A 38 -4.30 10.86 4.06
C ILE A 38 -4.30 9.32 3.97
N PRO A 39 -3.93 8.68 2.84
CA PRO A 39 -3.85 7.23 2.75
C PRO A 39 -2.93 6.58 3.81
N PRO A 40 -1.64 6.99 3.99
CA PRO A 40 -0.79 6.37 5.00
C PRO A 40 -1.27 6.61 6.43
N LEU A 41 -1.90 7.76 6.72
CA LEU A 41 -2.57 8.00 8.00
C LEU A 41 -3.68 6.97 8.23
N PHE A 42 -4.54 6.76 7.24
CA PHE A 42 -5.63 5.78 7.34
C PHE A 42 -5.10 4.35 7.51
N ALA A 43 -4.05 3.97 6.79
CA ALA A 43 -3.40 2.66 6.95
C ALA A 43 -2.81 2.47 8.36
N GLY A 44 -2.16 3.50 8.92
CA GLY A 44 -1.61 3.47 10.27
C GLY A 44 -2.70 3.35 11.34
N VAL A 45 -3.75 4.18 11.25
CA VAL A 45 -4.90 4.15 12.17
C VAL A 45 -5.61 2.80 12.11
N MET A 46 -5.91 2.29 10.91
CA MET A 46 -6.58 1.00 10.75
C MET A 46 -5.74 -0.18 11.26
N SER A 47 -4.42 -0.11 11.13
CA SER A 47 -3.51 -1.13 11.69
C SER A 47 -3.56 -1.15 13.22
N ILE A 48 -3.55 0.03 13.87
CA ILE A 48 -3.63 0.15 15.33
C ILE A 48 -5.03 -0.25 15.84
N VAL A 49 -6.09 0.20 15.16
CA VAL A 49 -7.46 -0.19 15.49
C VAL A 49 -7.64 -1.70 15.32
N GLY A 50 -7.01 -2.31 14.30
CA GLY A 50 -6.99 -3.75 14.07
C GLY A 50 -6.32 -4.57 15.16
N CYS A 51 -5.43 -3.97 15.97
CA CYS A 51 -4.87 -4.63 17.16
C CYS A 51 -5.97 -5.00 18.16
N PHE A 52 -7.01 -4.17 18.31
CA PHE A 52 -8.07 -4.37 19.29
C PHE A 52 -8.90 -5.63 19.03
N PRO A 53 -9.50 -5.86 17.85
CA PRO A 53 -10.23 -7.10 17.56
C PRO A 53 -9.30 -8.32 17.57
N MET A 54 -8.03 -8.19 17.16
CA MET A 54 -7.06 -9.28 17.27
C MET A 54 -6.75 -9.66 18.72
N TRP A 55 -6.51 -8.66 19.57
CA TRP A 55 -6.27 -8.88 21.00
C TRP A 55 -7.49 -9.46 21.71
N LEU A 56 -8.69 -8.98 21.38
CA LEU A 56 -9.96 -9.50 21.88
C LEU A 56 -10.16 -10.97 21.46
N MET A 57 -9.81 -11.31 20.21
CA MET A 57 -9.86 -12.68 19.71
C MET A 57 -8.93 -13.61 20.51
N ILE A 58 -7.73 -13.15 20.89
CA ILE A 58 -6.74 -13.96 21.62
C ILE A 58 -7.12 -14.17 23.10
N ASN A 59 -7.70 -13.15 23.76
CA ASN A 59 -7.93 -13.18 25.21
C ASN A 59 -9.35 -13.59 25.61
N PHE A 60 -10.36 -13.39 24.77
CA PHE A 60 -11.77 -13.60 25.14
C PHE A 60 -12.47 -14.77 24.42
N VAL A 61 -11.84 -15.36 23.40
CA VAL A 61 -12.44 -16.50 22.67
C VAL A 61 -12.10 -17.81 23.39
N TYR A 62 -13.09 -18.34 24.11
CA TYR A 62 -13.05 -19.64 24.77
C TYR A 62 -14.15 -20.57 24.21
N GLU A 63 -14.18 -21.85 24.62
CA GLU A 63 -15.20 -22.80 24.15
C GLU A 63 -16.65 -22.35 24.43
N ALA A 64 -16.84 -21.55 25.48
CA ALA A 64 -18.15 -21.07 25.94
C ALA A 64 -18.67 -19.85 25.15
N THR A 65 -17.86 -19.24 24.29
CA THR A 65 -18.26 -18.04 23.54
C THR A 65 -19.24 -18.42 22.42
N PRO A 66 -20.30 -17.63 22.17
CA PRO A 66 -21.23 -17.89 21.07
C PRO A 66 -20.50 -17.82 19.73
N ASN A 67 -20.79 -18.77 18.83
CA ASN A 67 -20.16 -18.82 17.51
C ASN A 67 -20.35 -17.51 16.71
N SER A 68 -21.50 -16.83 16.86
CA SER A 68 -21.79 -15.55 16.21
C SER A 68 -20.81 -14.45 16.59
N VAL A 69 -20.46 -14.35 17.88
CA VAL A 69 -19.51 -13.36 18.40
C VAL A 69 -18.12 -13.61 17.83
N VAL A 70 -17.68 -14.88 17.82
CA VAL A 70 -16.39 -15.28 17.25
C VAL A 70 -16.31 -14.95 15.76
N THR A 71 -17.38 -15.22 14.99
CA THR A 71 -17.45 -14.88 13.56
C THR A 71 -17.33 -13.37 13.35
N ILE A 72 -18.07 -12.55 14.09
CA ILE A 72 -18.04 -11.08 13.94
C ILE A 72 -16.64 -10.53 14.24
N ILE A 73 -16.02 -10.96 15.34
CA ILE A 73 -14.67 -10.53 15.71
C ILE A 73 -13.66 -10.97 14.65
N SER A 74 -13.78 -12.18 14.11
CA SER A 74 -12.88 -12.70 13.08
C SER A 74 -12.99 -11.93 11.77
N VAL A 75 -14.21 -11.58 11.34
CA VAL A 75 -14.43 -10.73 10.15
C VAL A 75 -13.81 -9.35 10.37
N LEU A 76 -14.07 -8.72 11.53
CA LEU A 76 -13.53 -7.39 11.85
C LEU A 76 -12.00 -7.39 11.90
N ALA A 77 -11.41 -8.40 12.53
CA ALA A 77 -9.96 -8.57 12.58
C ALA A 77 -9.35 -8.73 11.18
N GLY A 78 -9.96 -9.56 10.33
CA GLY A 78 -9.56 -9.71 8.93
C GLY A 78 -9.69 -8.41 8.15
N LEU A 79 -10.84 -7.73 8.28
CA LEU A 79 -11.13 -6.47 7.59
C LEU A 79 -10.08 -5.40 7.90
N CYS A 80 -9.78 -5.17 9.18
CA CYS A 80 -8.78 -4.20 9.59
C CYS A 80 -7.37 -4.58 9.11
N SER A 81 -7.03 -5.87 9.08
CA SER A 81 -5.74 -6.36 8.59
C SER A 81 -5.54 -6.10 7.09
N GLY A 82 -6.59 -6.27 6.28
CA GLY A 82 -6.49 -6.24 4.83
C GLY A 82 -6.28 -4.85 4.23
N VAL A 83 -6.70 -3.80 4.93
CA VAL A 83 -6.72 -2.42 4.40
C VAL A 83 -5.31 -1.85 4.17
N THR A 84 -4.33 -2.22 5.00
CA THR A 84 -2.99 -1.62 4.99
C THR A 84 -2.17 -1.99 3.76
N GLY A 85 -2.26 -3.24 3.30
CA GLY A 85 -1.48 -3.77 2.18
C GLY A 85 -1.58 -2.95 0.86
N PRO A 86 -2.79 -2.72 0.31
CA PRO A 86 -2.96 -1.98 -0.93
C PRO A 86 -2.54 -0.51 -0.78
N ILE A 87 -2.78 0.10 0.38
CA ILE A 87 -2.41 1.48 0.65
C ILE A 87 -0.89 1.63 0.60
N VAL A 88 -0.14 0.82 1.35
CA VAL A 88 1.33 0.88 1.37
C VAL A 88 1.91 0.67 -0.03
N LYS A 89 1.39 -0.30 -0.80
CA LYS A 89 1.84 -0.55 -2.18
C LYS A 89 1.53 0.63 -3.13
N SER A 90 0.38 1.27 -2.95
CA SER A 90 0.01 2.46 -3.73
C SER A 90 0.87 3.68 -3.36
N THR A 91 1.13 3.90 -2.07
CA THR A 91 2.00 4.98 -1.60
C THR A 91 3.44 4.78 -2.09
N LEU A 92 3.98 3.56 -1.97
CA LEU A 92 5.32 3.21 -2.45
C LEU A 92 5.47 3.50 -3.95
N THR A 93 4.41 3.24 -4.73
CA THR A 93 4.40 3.55 -6.17
C THR A 93 4.51 5.04 -6.44
N ASN A 94 3.82 5.89 -5.66
CA ASN A 94 3.78 7.32 -5.89
C ASN A 94 5.10 8.01 -5.49
N VAL A 95 5.81 7.46 -4.50
CA VAL A 95 7.10 7.98 -4.03
C VAL A 95 8.31 7.32 -4.69
N THR A 96 8.12 6.52 -5.75
CA THR A 96 9.23 5.88 -6.48
C THR A 96 9.26 6.28 -7.94
N LEU A 97 10.47 6.52 -8.46
CA LEU A 97 10.67 6.82 -9.87
C LEU A 97 10.34 5.58 -10.74
N PRO A 98 9.78 5.75 -11.95
CA PRO A 98 9.44 4.61 -12.81
C PRO A 98 10.62 3.68 -13.10
N LYS A 99 11.84 4.22 -13.18
CA LYS A 99 13.07 3.45 -13.45
C LYS A 99 13.51 2.53 -12.29
N THR A 100 13.22 2.93 -11.04
CA THR A 100 13.67 2.20 -9.84
C THR A 100 12.53 1.52 -9.08
N ARG A 101 11.27 1.69 -9.53
CA ARG A 101 10.09 1.11 -8.90
C ARG A 101 10.19 -0.41 -8.72
N GLY A 102 10.73 -1.14 -9.70
CA GLY A 102 10.93 -2.59 -9.59
C GLY A 102 11.85 -2.98 -8.42
N GLN A 103 12.92 -2.22 -8.18
CA GLN A 103 13.84 -2.45 -7.06
C GLN A 103 13.17 -2.15 -5.71
N ALA A 104 12.39 -1.08 -5.64
CA ALA A 104 11.64 -0.73 -4.44
C ALA A 104 10.61 -1.80 -4.07
N PHE A 105 9.87 -2.33 -5.05
CA PHE A 105 8.93 -3.43 -4.83
C PHE A 105 9.62 -4.75 -4.46
N ALA A 106 10.79 -5.03 -5.05
CA ALA A 106 11.59 -6.19 -4.66
C ALA A 106 12.01 -6.10 -3.18
N LEU A 107 12.52 -4.94 -2.75
CA LEU A 107 12.92 -4.73 -1.35
C LEU A 107 11.73 -4.88 -0.40
N GLN A 108 10.58 -4.27 -0.73
CA GLN A 108 9.35 -4.38 0.06
C GLN A 108 8.89 -5.83 0.20
N THR A 109 8.94 -6.59 -0.89
CA THR A 109 8.50 -8.00 -0.90
C THR A 109 9.47 -8.87 -0.10
N THR A 110 10.78 -8.64 -0.21
CA THR A 110 11.78 -9.33 0.61
C THR A 110 11.52 -9.13 2.10
N PHE A 111 11.25 -7.90 2.55
CA PHE A 111 10.93 -7.66 3.96
C PHE A 111 9.60 -8.29 4.40
N ASP A 112 8.58 -8.26 3.53
CA ASP A 112 7.29 -8.92 3.80
C ASP A 112 7.45 -10.44 3.96
N ASP A 113 8.21 -11.07 3.06
CA ASP A 113 8.47 -12.51 3.09
C ASP A 113 9.34 -12.92 4.29
N VAL A 114 10.34 -12.11 4.64
CA VAL A 114 11.13 -12.30 5.88
C VAL A 114 10.22 -12.23 7.11
N GLY A 115 9.28 -11.28 7.15
CA GLY A 115 8.29 -11.19 8.24
C GLY A 115 7.39 -12.42 8.33
N ARG A 116 6.89 -12.91 7.19
CA ARG A 116 6.04 -14.11 7.12
C ARG A 116 6.80 -15.39 7.49
N GLY A 117 8.08 -15.48 7.13
CA GLY A 117 8.93 -16.63 7.45
C GLY A 117 9.39 -16.64 8.91
N LEU A 118 9.89 -15.50 9.41
CA LEU A 118 10.41 -15.38 10.79
C LEU A 118 9.30 -15.28 11.84
N GLY A 119 8.11 -14.80 11.48
CA GLY A 119 6.99 -14.60 12.41
C GLY A 119 6.62 -15.86 13.21
N PRO A 120 6.29 -16.99 12.56
CA PRO A 120 5.97 -18.23 13.27
C PRO A 120 7.12 -18.77 14.13
N VAL A 121 8.37 -18.65 13.66
CA VAL A 121 9.57 -19.08 14.40
C VAL A 121 9.73 -18.24 15.67
N PHE A 122 9.58 -16.92 15.56
CA PHE A 122 9.67 -15.99 16.68
C PHE A 122 8.57 -16.25 17.72
N VAL A 123 7.32 -16.48 17.27
CA VAL A 123 6.20 -16.81 18.17
C VAL A 123 6.40 -18.18 18.82
N ALA A 124 6.87 -19.19 18.09
CA ALA A 124 7.16 -20.50 18.66
C ALA A 124 8.26 -20.42 19.73
N MET A 125 9.32 -19.64 19.49
CA MET A 125 10.37 -19.38 20.48
C MET A 125 9.81 -18.69 21.72
N LEU A 126 8.93 -17.69 21.57
CA LEU A 126 8.27 -17.02 22.69
C LEU A 126 7.41 -17.99 23.51
N ILE A 127 6.63 -18.86 22.86
CA ILE A 127 5.79 -19.85 23.56
C ILE A 127 6.66 -20.78 24.43
N SER A 128 7.78 -21.27 23.90
CA SER A 128 8.68 -22.17 24.62
C SER A 128 9.36 -21.49 25.82
N ASN A 129 9.65 -20.19 25.76
CA ASN A 129 10.32 -19.46 26.84
C ASN A 129 9.34 -18.89 27.89
N LEU A 130 8.15 -18.45 27.48
CA LEU A 130 7.14 -17.83 28.36
C LEU A 130 6.14 -18.83 28.95
N GLY A 131 6.20 -20.11 28.54
CA GLY A 131 5.37 -21.18 29.08
C GLY A 131 3.87 -21.05 28.79
N GLY A 132 3.47 -20.10 27.93
CA GLY A 132 2.06 -19.77 27.71
C GLY A 132 1.78 -19.18 26.33
N ARG A 133 0.76 -19.72 25.66
CA ARG A 133 0.30 -19.26 24.34
C ARG A 133 -0.18 -17.80 24.38
N THR A 134 -1.00 -17.45 25.36
CA THR A 134 -1.62 -16.13 25.47
C THR A 134 -0.58 -15.02 25.69
N ALA A 135 0.44 -15.27 26.51
CA ALA A 135 1.52 -14.32 26.75
C ALA A 135 2.33 -14.05 25.48
N ALA A 136 2.70 -15.10 24.74
CA ALA A 136 3.43 -14.96 23.47
C ALA A 136 2.63 -14.18 22.42
N PHE A 137 1.34 -14.46 22.28
CA PHE A 137 0.49 -13.74 21.32
C PHE A 137 0.21 -12.28 21.73
N ASN A 138 0.06 -11.99 23.03
CA ASN A 138 -0.04 -10.60 23.49
C ASN A 138 1.21 -9.79 23.16
N ILE A 139 2.41 -10.40 23.21
CA ILE A 139 3.64 -9.76 22.76
C ILE A 139 3.62 -9.56 21.23
N ALA A 140 3.15 -10.55 20.46
CA ALA A 140 3.06 -10.45 19.01
C ALA A 140 2.16 -9.31 18.52
N VAL A 141 1.12 -8.96 19.28
CA VAL A 141 0.22 -7.82 18.95
C VAL A 141 0.97 -6.48 18.95
N PHE A 142 2.06 -6.31 19.71
CA PHE A 142 2.87 -5.08 19.64
C PHE A 142 3.51 -4.87 18.26
N GLY A 143 3.75 -5.94 17.49
CA GLY A 143 4.23 -5.82 16.11
C GLY A 143 3.29 -5.03 15.21
N TRP A 144 1.97 -5.13 15.46
CA TRP A 144 0.97 -4.36 14.74
C TRP A 144 0.97 -2.89 15.13
N ILE A 145 1.14 -2.59 16.43
CA ILE A 145 1.26 -1.21 16.92
C ILE A 145 2.52 -0.56 16.33
N LEU A 146 3.64 -1.28 16.33
CA LEU A 146 4.91 -0.82 15.77
C LEU A 146 4.78 -0.54 14.26
N CYS A 147 4.16 -1.46 13.50
CA CYS A 147 3.88 -1.27 12.09
C CYS A 147 2.94 -0.07 11.84
N GLY A 148 1.88 0.05 12.64
CA GLY A 148 0.95 1.18 12.59
C GLY A 148 1.66 2.52 12.86
N ALA A 149 2.57 2.56 13.84
CA ALA A 149 3.38 3.73 14.13
C ALA A 149 4.29 4.12 12.97
N PHE A 150 4.99 3.16 12.33
CA PHE A 150 5.78 3.46 11.13
C PHE A 150 4.92 3.99 9.97
N ASN A 151 3.74 3.42 9.75
CA ASN A 151 2.80 3.94 8.75
C ASN A 151 2.31 5.35 9.08
N LEU A 152 2.09 5.66 10.37
CA LEU A 152 1.77 7.03 10.80
C LEU A 152 2.94 7.99 10.58
N LEU A 153 4.19 7.55 10.73
CA LEU A 153 5.36 8.39 10.45
C LEU A 153 5.46 8.77 8.97
N LEU A 154 5.01 7.90 8.05
CA LEU A 154 4.94 8.23 6.62
C LEU A 154 4.07 9.45 6.32
N PHE A 155 3.10 9.78 7.17
CA PHE A 155 2.29 11.00 7.06
C PHE A 155 3.15 12.26 6.91
N PHE A 156 4.29 12.33 7.59
CA PHE A 156 5.16 13.50 7.60
C PHE A 156 6.11 13.59 6.40
N THR A 157 6.48 12.46 5.80
CA THR A 157 7.49 12.41 4.73
C THR A 157 6.88 12.29 3.33
N VAL A 158 5.74 11.60 3.21
CA VAL A 158 5.16 11.19 1.92
C VAL A 158 4.94 12.33 0.94
N GLU A 159 4.48 13.49 1.41
CA GLU A 159 4.23 14.64 0.51
C GLU A 159 5.52 15.21 -0.06
N ARG A 160 6.58 15.27 0.76
CA ARG A 160 7.89 15.77 0.31
C ARG A 160 8.51 14.79 -0.68
N ASP A 161 8.40 13.50 -0.39
CA ASP A 161 8.94 12.43 -1.24
C ASP A 161 8.23 12.40 -2.59
N GLU A 162 6.90 12.52 -2.60
CA GLU A 162 6.11 12.57 -3.83
C GLU A 162 6.43 13.81 -4.66
N ALA A 163 6.50 15.01 -4.05
CA ALA A 163 6.88 16.23 -4.74
C ALA A 163 8.31 16.15 -5.34
N ALA A 164 9.24 15.52 -4.63
CA ALA A 164 10.60 15.29 -5.11
C ALA A 164 10.63 14.34 -6.32
N VAL A 165 9.77 13.32 -6.35
CA VAL A 165 9.65 12.40 -7.49
C VAL A 165 9.03 13.10 -8.69
N GLN A 166 7.96 13.88 -8.48
CA GLN A 166 7.29 14.63 -9.56
C GLN A 166 8.24 15.62 -10.24
N SER A 167 9.05 16.36 -9.47
CA SER A 167 10.04 17.30 -10.03
C SER A 167 11.13 16.62 -10.84
N ARG A 168 11.70 15.51 -10.33
CA ARG A 168 12.71 14.72 -11.06
C ARG A 168 12.15 14.07 -12.32
N PHE A 169 10.88 13.65 -12.28
CA PHE A 169 10.21 13.08 -13.43
C PHE A 169 9.97 14.13 -14.52
N ALA A 170 9.52 15.33 -14.14
CA ALA A 170 9.35 16.46 -15.06
C ALA A 170 10.69 16.88 -15.72
N GLU A 171 11.78 16.95 -14.94
CA GLU A 171 13.11 17.26 -15.47
C GLU A 171 13.59 16.22 -16.49
N SER A 172 13.37 14.93 -16.19
CA SER A 172 13.74 13.83 -17.09
C SER A 172 12.97 13.89 -18.42
N LEU A 173 11.68 14.24 -18.36
CA LEU A 173 10.85 14.46 -19.55
C LEU A 173 11.36 15.61 -20.42
N HIS A 174 11.74 16.73 -19.81
CA HIS A 174 12.32 17.87 -20.53
C HIS A 174 13.62 17.49 -21.24
N ARG A 175 14.53 16.77 -20.57
CA ARG A 175 15.82 16.34 -21.15
C ARG A 175 15.65 15.42 -22.36
N THR A 176 14.73 14.46 -22.27
CA THR A 176 14.42 13.55 -23.38
C THR A 176 13.90 14.33 -24.59
N CYS A 177 12.95 15.24 -24.38
CA CYS A 177 12.40 16.06 -25.46
C CYS A 177 13.46 16.96 -26.11
N THR A 178 14.33 17.60 -25.33
CA THR A 178 15.43 18.42 -25.86
C THR A 178 16.42 17.58 -26.67
N THR A 179 16.75 16.38 -26.20
CA THR A 179 17.66 15.47 -26.90
C THR A 179 17.05 14.99 -28.22
N ASP A 180 15.76 14.69 -28.24
CA ASP A 180 15.04 14.30 -29.47
C ASP A 180 15.03 15.46 -30.49
N ILE A 181 14.80 16.70 -30.04
CA ILE A 181 14.85 17.89 -30.90
C ILE A 181 16.25 18.11 -31.48
N VAL A 182 17.29 18.05 -30.64
CA VAL A 182 18.68 18.21 -31.09
C VAL A 182 19.07 17.10 -32.06
N ARG A 183 18.67 15.85 -31.78
CA ARG A 183 18.93 14.70 -32.66
C ARG A 183 18.25 14.88 -34.01
N GLN A 184 17.00 15.34 -34.05
CA GLN A 184 16.30 15.69 -35.30
C GLN A 184 17.00 16.82 -36.07
N SER A 185 17.45 17.87 -35.38
CA SER A 185 18.16 18.99 -36.03
C SER A 185 19.54 18.61 -36.57
N SER A 186 20.23 17.66 -35.93
CA SER A 186 21.55 17.16 -36.38
C SER A 186 21.45 16.09 -37.46
N ALA A 187 20.34 15.37 -37.55
CA ALA A 187 20.08 14.35 -38.56
C ALA A 187 19.56 14.98 -39.87
N GLY A 188 20.12 16.12 -40.28
CA GLY A 188 19.83 16.76 -41.56
C GLY A 188 20.21 15.84 -42.74
N THR A 189 19.32 14.92 -43.08
CA THR A 189 19.22 14.33 -44.42
C THR A 189 18.27 15.21 -45.24
N PRO A 190 18.72 15.75 -46.39
CA PRO A 190 17.90 16.58 -47.25
C PRO A 190 16.93 15.71 -48.08
N ASN A 191 15.82 15.30 -47.48
CA ASN A 191 14.55 15.02 -48.16
C ASN A 191 13.55 14.45 -47.15
N GLU A 192 12.71 15.30 -46.60
CA GLU A 192 11.25 15.12 -46.58
C GLU A 192 10.69 16.35 -45.90
N GLN A 193 10.41 17.33 -46.76
CA GLN A 193 9.70 18.53 -46.42
C GLN A 193 8.21 18.19 -46.50
N GLU A 194 7.73 17.31 -45.63
CA GLU A 194 6.31 17.08 -45.41
C GLU A 194 6.10 16.62 -43.96
N ASP A 195 5.15 17.25 -43.28
CA ASP A 195 4.70 16.98 -41.90
C ASP A 195 5.48 17.60 -40.72
N SER A 196 6.19 18.71 -40.96
CA SER A 196 6.47 19.68 -39.90
C SER A 196 5.25 20.57 -39.66
N ASP A 197 4.16 19.99 -39.17
CA ASP A 197 2.97 20.77 -38.84
C ASP A 197 3.10 21.28 -37.38
N PRO A 198 3.33 22.58 -37.12
CA PRO A 198 3.39 23.12 -35.75
C PRO A 198 2.10 22.88 -34.95
N LEU A 199 1.02 22.53 -35.65
CA LEU A 199 -0.23 22.02 -35.11
C LEU A 199 -0.09 20.69 -34.36
N LEU A 200 0.79 19.78 -34.75
CA LEU A 200 0.95 18.46 -34.11
C LEU A 200 1.64 18.56 -32.74
N CYS A 201 2.61 19.47 -32.62
CA CYS A 201 3.26 19.79 -31.36
C CYS A 201 2.31 20.56 -30.40
N ALA A 202 1.49 21.47 -30.95
CA ALA A 202 0.43 22.16 -30.21
C ALA A 202 -0.74 21.22 -29.82
N LYS A 203 -1.07 20.22 -30.65
CA LYS A 203 -2.10 19.20 -30.41
C LYS A 203 -1.62 18.18 -29.37
N ARG A 204 -0.32 17.85 -29.36
CA ARG A 204 0.31 17.05 -28.30
C ARG A 204 0.40 17.80 -26.97
N ARG A 205 0.68 19.12 -26.98
CA ARG A 205 0.54 19.98 -25.79
C ARG A 205 -0.91 20.09 -25.30
N ARG A 206 -1.90 20.20 -26.20
CA ARG A 206 -3.33 20.22 -25.83
C ARG A 206 -3.81 18.89 -25.25
N HIS A 207 -3.43 17.75 -25.84
CA HIS A 207 -3.74 16.42 -25.27
C HIS A 207 -3.09 16.20 -23.88
N VAL A 208 -1.89 16.74 -23.66
CA VAL A 208 -1.23 16.71 -22.34
C VAL A 208 -1.90 17.67 -21.35
N SER A 209 -2.31 18.86 -21.79
CA SER A 209 -3.09 19.82 -20.98
C SER A 209 -4.48 19.29 -20.59
N GLU A 210 -5.20 18.68 -21.53
CA GLU A 210 -6.52 18.08 -21.30
C GLU A 210 -6.43 16.83 -20.43
N SER A 211 -5.38 16.02 -20.55
CA SER A 211 -5.15 14.86 -19.66
C SER A 211 -4.69 15.26 -18.26
N LEU A 212 -4.03 16.41 -18.10
CA LEU A 212 -3.73 17.01 -16.79
C LEU A 212 -4.97 17.64 -16.15
N GLN A 213 -5.89 18.25 -16.91
CA GLN A 213 -7.14 18.78 -16.37
C GLN A 213 -8.21 17.71 -16.09
N THR A 214 -8.35 16.66 -16.91
CA THR A 214 -9.26 15.54 -16.60
C THR A 214 -8.79 14.70 -15.41
N LYS A 215 -7.47 14.63 -15.16
CA LYS A 215 -6.92 14.06 -13.92
C LYS A 215 -6.86 15.05 -12.75
N GLY A 216 -7.09 16.34 -12.97
CA GLY A 216 -7.25 17.36 -11.93
C GLY A 216 -8.71 17.60 -11.50
N GLY A 217 -9.70 17.07 -12.25
CA GLY A 217 -11.14 17.23 -11.97
C GLY A 217 -11.88 15.95 -11.62
N VAL A 218 -11.25 14.78 -11.71
CA VAL A 218 -11.79 13.50 -11.21
C VAL A 218 -10.70 12.76 -10.43
N ILE A 219 -10.09 13.43 -9.48
CA ILE A 219 -9.47 12.75 -8.34
C ILE A 219 -10.05 13.49 -7.15
#